data_AF-U2TRJ1-F1
#
_entry.id   AF-U2TRJ1-F1
#
_cell.length_a   1.000
_cell.length_b   1.000
_cell.length_c   1.000
_cell.angle_alpha   90.00
_cell.angle_beta   90.00
_cell.angle_gamma   90.00
#
_symmetry.space_group_name_H-M   'P 1'
#
loop_
_entity.id
_entity.type
_entity.pdbx_description
1 polymer ?
#
loop_
_entity_poly.entity_id
_entity_poly.type
_entity_poly.pdbx_seq_one_letter_code
_entity_poly.pdbx_strand_id
1 'polypeptide(L)'
;MFGAYGACADYITQAQEELLAQGSYTTLLYCGEILAAVSNTNALCFFDRASAMASSQSDAYEAQHRAAAFETKRLGTTQDSHHRLICAKRKYLNGDNNDLDLALLLNLDALNLWDDGIDTSVILESLRIAAEKAKAVFTSSCETQYTISVALRYYNQICINIAQVFARDKKYDRAVKTLTQCLDNCCAAASEYMPEILGELSYFEYLNQDYLLSIQYANLAFMAFRQIGGIVAMERTRQVAVGSLMRLGHARHAAKIASDIDTDPLGLSWKPELIS
;
A
#
# COMPACT_ATOMS: atom_id res chain seq x y z
N MET A 1 -11.06 -10.92 1.86
CA MET A 1 -10.91 -11.58 3.18
C MET A 1 -11.87 -10.89 4.15
N PHE A 2 -12.79 -11.63 4.79
CA PHE A 2 -13.82 -11.03 5.65
C PHE A 2 -13.19 -10.41 6.90
N GLY A 3 -13.27 -9.09 7.02
CA GLY A 3 -12.58 -8.24 8.00
C GLY A 3 -13.13 -8.29 9.42
N ALA A 4 -13.26 -9.48 10.02
CA ALA A 4 -13.49 -9.63 11.45
C ALA A 4 -12.19 -9.42 12.26
N TYR A 5 -11.38 -8.42 11.89
CA TYR A 5 -10.12 -8.10 12.57
C TYR A 5 -10.33 -7.87 14.06
N GLY A 6 -11.48 -7.31 14.46
CA GLY A 6 -11.85 -7.14 15.88
C GLY A 6 -11.95 -8.48 16.62
N ALA A 7 -12.71 -9.44 16.10
CA ALA A 7 -12.85 -10.75 16.76
C ALA A 7 -11.51 -11.51 16.83
N CYS A 8 -10.70 -11.45 15.76
CA CYS A 8 -9.36 -12.02 15.78
C CYS A 8 -8.45 -11.30 16.79
N ALA A 9 -8.51 -9.98 16.86
CA ALA A 9 -7.74 -9.19 17.81
C ALA A 9 -8.13 -9.49 19.26
N ASP A 10 -9.42 -9.69 19.55
CA ASP A 10 -9.90 -10.09 20.88
C ASP A 10 -9.30 -11.44 21.29
N TYR A 11 -9.34 -12.43 20.40
CA TYR A 11 -8.71 -13.74 20.65
C TYR A 11 -7.20 -13.62 20.87
N ILE A 12 -6.50 -12.91 19.99
CA ILE A 12 -5.04 -12.72 20.10
C ILE A 12 -4.68 -12.04 21.43
N THR A 13 -5.48 -11.06 21.87
CA THR A 13 -5.27 -10.37 23.14
C THR A 13 -5.48 -11.31 24.33
N GLN A 14 -6.50 -12.17 24.29
CA GLN A 14 -6.75 -13.16 25.35
C GLN A 14 -5.67 -14.24 25.41
N ALA A 15 -5.18 -14.70 24.26
CA ALA A 15 -4.16 -15.74 24.14
C ALA A 15 -2.72 -15.19 24.05
N GLN A 16 -2.50 -13.91 24.39
CA GLN A 16 -1.26 -13.20 24.09
C GLN A 16 -0.01 -13.88 24.67
N GLU A 17 -0.04 -14.29 25.93
CA GLU A 17 1.11 -14.92 26.59
C GLU A 17 1.52 -16.24 25.90
N GLU A 18 0.53 -17.07 25.58
CA GLU A 18 0.74 -18.34 24.88
C GLU A 18 1.30 -18.10 23.47
N LEU A 19 0.70 -17.18 22.73
CA LEU A 19 1.12 -16.85 21.35
C LEU A 19 2.53 -16.27 21.31
N LEU A 20 2.91 -15.39 22.23
CA LEU A 20 4.27 -14.83 22.31
C LEU A 20 5.31 -15.88 22.72
N ALA A 21 4.92 -16.85 23.56
CA ALA A 21 5.79 -17.91 24.03
C ALA A 21 6.05 -18.98 22.96
N GLN A 22 5.00 -19.40 22.24
CA GLN A 22 5.01 -20.61 21.39
C GLN A 22 4.81 -20.33 19.90
N GLY A 23 4.42 -19.12 19.52
CA GLY A 23 4.15 -18.76 18.12
C GLY A 23 5.39 -18.84 17.24
N SER A 24 5.22 -19.32 16.01
CA SER A 24 6.24 -19.22 14.97
C SER A 24 6.43 -17.78 14.50
N TYR A 25 7.54 -17.49 13.81
CA TYR A 25 7.80 -16.17 13.20
C TYR A 25 6.58 -15.64 12.42
N THR A 26 6.04 -16.47 11.53
CA THR A 26 4.87 -16.15 10.71
C THR A 26 3.62 -15.92 11.56
N THR A 27 3.39 -16.73 12.60
CA THR A 27 2.24 -16.56 13.51
C THR A 27 2.32 -15.22 14.23
N LEU A 28 3.50 -14.87 14.75
CA LEU A 28 3.72 -13.62 15.45
C LEU A 28 3.56 -12.42 14.52
N LEU A 29 4.10 -12.47 13.30
CA LEU A 29 3.89 -11.44 12.30
C LEU A 29 2.40 -11.18 12.04
N TYR A 30 1.62 -12.24 11.80
CA TYR A 30 0.19 -12.10 11.54
C TYR A 30 -0.59 -11.60 12.76
N CYS A 31 -0.22 -12.04 13.97
CA CYS A 31 -0.81 -11.50 15.20
C CYS A 31 -0.54 -9.99 15.32
N GLY A 32 0.71 -9.57 15.06
CA GLY A 32 1.10 -8.17 15.02
C GLY A 32 0.31 -7.37 13.98
N GLU A 33 0.17 -7.89 12.76
CA GLU A 33 -0.61 -7.24 11.69
C GLU A 33 -2.10 -7.07 12.04
N ILE A 34 -2.73 -8.10 12.59
CA ILE A 34 -4.15 -8.06 12.97
C ILE A 34 -4.36 -7.03 14.08
N LEU A 35 -3.51 -7.03 15.11
CA LEU A 35 -3.57 -6.05 16.19
C LEU A 35 -3.29 -4.63 15.68
N ALA A 36 -2.31 -4.47 14.79
CA ALA A 36 -1.98 -3.19 14.17
C ALA A 36 -3.14 -2.64 13.32
N ALA A 37 -3.89 -3.52 12.65
CA ALA A 37 -5.06 -3.14 11.85
C ALA A 37 -6.19 -2.53 12.69
N VAL A 38 -6.29 -2.89 13.97
CA VAL A 38 -7.24 -2.33 14.94
C VAL A 38 -6.62 -1.32 15.91
N SER A 39 -5.42 -0.81 15.59
CA SER A 39 -4.68 0.16 16.42
C SER A 39 -4.38 -0.31 17.85
N ASN A 40 -4.25 -1.62 18.08
CA ASN A 40 -3.86 -2.17 19.37
C ASN A 40 -2.33 -2.17 19.52
N THR A 41 -1.82 -1.49 20.55
CA THR A 41 -0.38 -1.30 20.80
C THR A 41 0.37 -2.59 21.12
N ASN A 42 -0.33 -3.65 21.55
CA ASN A 42 0.27 -4.97 21.77
C ASN A 42 0.87 -5.56 20.48
N ALA A 43 0.49 -5.05 19.31
CA ALA A 43 1.13 -5.38 18.03
C ALA A 43 2.66 -5.27 18.08
N LEU A 44 3.19 -4.27 18.79
CA LEU A 44 4.64 -4.05 18.93
C LEU A 44 5.33 -5.23 19.64
N CYS A 45 4.71 -5.81 20.68
CA CYS A 45 5.26 -6.98 21.36
C CYS A 45 5.41 -8.18 20.42
N PHE A 46 4.43 -8.37 19.53
CA PHE A 46 4.47 -9.44 18.53
C PHE A 46 5.55 -9.21 17.48
N PHE A 47 5.68 -7.99 16.96
CA PHE A 47 6.74 -7.65 16.00
C PHE A 47 8.14 -7.75 16.61
N ASP A 48 8.33 -7.28 17.85
CA ASP A 48 9.61 -7.39 18.55
C ASP A 48 9.98 -8.86 18.79
N ARG A 49 9.00 -9.69 19.19
CA ARG A 49 9.21 -11.13 19.38
C ARG A 49 9.51 -11.83 18.05
N ALA A 50 8.82 -11.49 16.97
CA ALA A 50 9.06 -12.02 15.63
C ALA A 50 10.49 -11.68 15.17
N SER A 51 10.91 -10.41 15.32
CA SER A 51 12.28 -9.98 14.98
C SER A 51 13.35 -10.74 15.77
N ALA A 52 13.11 -11.02 17.05
CA ALA A 52 14.05 -11.74 17.90
C ALA A 52 14.21 -13.23 17.55
N MET A 53 13.22 -13.85 16.89
CA MET A 53 13.26 -15.27 16.50
C MET A 53 13.51 -15.51 15.02
N ALA A 54 13.56 -14.45 14.22
CA ALA A 54 13.78 -14.51 12.79
C ALA A 54 15.04 -15.31 12.44
N SER A 55 14.94 -16.18 11.43
CA SER A 55 16.06 -17.00 10.96
C SER A 55 17.02 -16.24 10.05
N SER A 56 16.62 -15.07 9.53
CA SER A 56 17.42 -14.25 8.63
C SER A 56 17.39 -12.78 9.06
N GLN A 57 18.39 -12.00 8.62
CA GLN A 57 18.42 -10.55 8.86
C GLN A 57 17.26 -9.84 8.16
N SER A 58 16.86 -10.30 6.97
CA SER A 58 15.74 -9.72 6.22
C SER A 58 14.41 -9.95 6.93
N ASP A 59 14.15 -11.15 7.44
CA ASP A 59 12.97 -11.44 8.28
C ASP A 59 12.97 -10.58 9.56
N ALA A 60 14.13 -10.47 10.21
CA ALA A 60 14.27 -9.67 11.42
C ALA A 60 13.99 -8.18 11.15
N TYR A 61 14.43 -7.69 9.99
CA TYR A 61 14.19 -6.33 9.52
C TYR A 61 12.73 -6.13 9.14
N GLU A 62 12.11 -7.04 8.40
CA GLU A 62 10.70 -6.98 7.99
C GLU A 62 9.78 -6.79 9.21
N ALA A 63 10.00 -7.58 10.27
CA ALA A 63 9.23 -7.44 11.50
C ALA A 63 9.37 -6.04 12.12
N GLN A 64 10.59 -5.48 12.17
CA GLN A 64 10.83 -4.14 12.69
C GLN A 64 10.30 -3.03 11.77
N HIS A 65 10.36 -3.24 10.45
CA HIS A 65 9.78 -2.33 9.47
C HIS A 65 8.26 -2.25 9.61
N ARG A 66 7.58 -3.39 9.81
CA ARG A 66 6.14 -3.45 10.08
C ARG A 66 5.77 -2.74 11.38
N ALA A 67 6.58 -2.89 12.43
CA ALA A 67 6.41 -2.14 13.68
C ALA A 67 6.55 -0.62 13.47
N ALA A 68 7.58 -0.18 12.75
CA ALA A 68 7.77 1.24 12.42
C ALA A 68 6.61 1.79 11.56
N ALA A 69 6.13 1.01 10.59
CA ALA A 69 4.98 1.38 9.78
C ALA A 69 3.71 1.53 10.62
N PHE A 70 3.53 0.69 11.64
CA PHE A 70 2.41 0.79 12.59
C PHE A 70 2.52 2.06 13.45
N GLU A 71 3.70 2.35 14.00
CA GLU A 71 3.98 3.56 14.78
C GLU A 71 3.65 4.83 13.99
N THR A 72 4.14 4.96 12.75
CA THR A 72 3.84 6.13 11.90
C THR A 72 2.36 6.17 11.49
N LYS A 73 1.84 5.09 10.86
CA LYS A 73 0.56 5.15 10.14
C LYS A 73 -0.68 5.02 11.02
N ARG A 74 -0.56 4.50 12.24
CA ARG A 74 -1.71 4.21 13.12
C ARG A 74 -1.62 4.88 14.47
N LEU A 75 -0.42 5.00 15.05
CA LEU A 75 -0.22 5.64 16.35
C LEU A 75 0.14 7.13 16.23
N GLY A 76 0.67 7.56 15.08
CA GLY A 76 1.14 8.92 14.88
C GLY A 76 2.44 9.23 15.63
N THR A 77 3.20 8.20 16.02
CA THR A 77 4.46 8.32 16.77
C THR A 77 5.67 8.28 15.82
N THR A 78 5.75 9.25 14.92
CA THR A 78 6.76 9.33 13.84
C THR A 78 8.20 9.29 14.37
N GLN A 79 8.48 9.89 15.54
CA GLN A 79 9.81 9.86 16.15
C GLN A 79 10.24 8.45 16.58
N ASP A 80 9.33 7.67 17.16
CA ASP A 80 9.60 6.29 17.57
C ASP A 80 9.86 5.40 16.35
N SER A 81 9.04 5.58 15.30
CA SER A 81 9.25 4.91 14.01
C SER A 81 10.62 5.21 13.40
N HIS A 82 11.02 6.48 13.36
CA HIS A 82 12.33 6.86 12.84
C HIS A 82 13.48 6.29 13.67
N HIS A 83 13.36 6.31 15.02
CA HIS A 83 14.34 5.68 15.90
C HIS A 83 14.44 4.17 15.63
N ARG A 84 13.30 3.48 15.51
CA ARG A 84 13.22 2.05 15.21
C ARG A 84 13.88 1.72 13.87
N LEU A 85 13.60 2.50 12.81
CA LEU A 85 14.22 2.30 11.50
C LEU A 85 15.74 2.48 11.53
N ILE A 86 16.25 3.49 12.23
CA ILE A 86 17.71 3.68 12.40
C ILE A 86 18.33 2.47 13.10
N CYS A 87 17.72 2.00 14.18
CA CYS A 87 18.21 0.83 14.91
C CYS A 87 18.14 -0.44 14.06
N ALA A 88 17.05 -0.68 13.37
CA ALA A 88 16.87 -1.83 12.48
C ALA A 88 17.89 -1.82 11.33
N LYS A 89 18.09 -0.66 10.69
CA LYS A 89 19.13 -0.47 9.66
C LYS A 89 20.51 -0.86 10.17
N ARG A 90 20.92 -0.30 11.30
CA ARG A 90 22.24 -0.57 11.92
C ARG A 90 22.43 -2.00 12.37
N LYS A 91 21.35 -2.74 12.60
CA LYS A 91 21.42 -4.11 13.12
C LYS A 91 21.34 -5.16 12.00
N TYR A 92 20.52 -4.91 10.99
CA TYR A 92 20.16 -5.92 9.99
C TYR A 92 20.61 -5.59 8.58
N LEU A 93 20.85 -4.32 8.23
CA LEU A 93 21.16 -3.89 6.86
C LEU A 93 22.64 -3.53 6.65
N ASN A 94 23.53 -4.32 7.27
CA ASN A 94 24.98 -4.03 7.30
C ASN A 94 25.79 -4.78 6.22
N GLY A 95 25.14 -5.64 5.43
CA GLY A 95 25.79 -6.48 4.42
C GLY A 95 25.42 -6.11 2.99
N ASP A 96 26.07 -6.77 2.05
CA ASP A 96 25.72 -6.75 0.63
C ASP A 96 24.40 -7.52 0.39
N ASN A 97 23.65 -7.17 -0.67
CA ASN A 97 22.36 -7.77 -1.08
C ASN A 97 21.12 -7.41 -0.22
N ASN A 98 21.05 -6.20 0.32
CA ASN A 98 19.88 -5.71 1.07
C ASN A 98 19.00 -4.72 0.28
N ASP A 99 19.06 -4.73 -1.06
CA ASP A 99 18.43 -3.69 -1.88
C ASP A 99 16.92 -3.59 -1.67
N LEU A 100 16.25 -4.72 -1.50
CA LEU A 100 14.81 -4.75 -1.25
C LEU A 100 14.44 -4.17 0.12
N ASP A 101 15.20 -4.51 1.15
CA ASP A 101 15.00 -3.99 2.52
C ASP A 101 15.37 -2.51 2.61
N LEU A 102 16.38 -2.07 1.87
CA LEU A 102 16.72 -0.65 1.72
C LEU A 102 15.63 0.11 0.96
N ALA A 103 15.02 -0.49 -0.07
CA ALA A 103 13.88 0.12 -0.75
C ALA A 103 12.70 0.32 0.21
N LEU A 104 12.39 -0.69 1.04
CA LEU A 104 11.39 -0.57 2.10
C LEU A 104 11.72 0.52 3.12
N LEU A 105 12.99 0.59 3.53
CA LEU A 105 13.46 1.60 4.48
C LEU A 105 13.17 3.00 3.93
N LEU A 106 13.67 3.28 2.73
CA LEU A 106 13.55 4.58 2.10
C LEU A 106 12.09 4.95 1.84
N ASN A 107 11.25 3.97 1.50
CA ASN A 107 9.81 4.18 1.29
C ASN A 107 9.09 4.63 2.57
N LEU A 108 9.38 4.02 3.71
CA LEU A 108 8.77 4.41 4.97
C LEU A 108 9.40 5.68 5.55
N ASP A 109 10.72 5.84 5.41
CA ASP A 109 11.41 7.05 5.87
C ASP A 109 10.95 8.29 5.08
N ALA A 110 10.60 8.15 3.80
CA ALA A 110 9.96 9.22 3.03
C ALA A 110 8.65 9.74 3.66
N LEU A 111 7.88 8.88 4.33
CA LEU A 111 6.69 9.30 5.08
C LEU A 111 7.09 10.05 6.37
N ASN A 112 8.14 9.63 7.06
CA ASN A 112 8.63 10.37 8.23
C ASN A 112 9.16 11.76 7.83
N LEU A 113 9.91 11.86 6.73
CA LEU A 113 10.37 13.14 6.17
C LEU A 113 9.19 14.04 5.76
N TRP A 114 8.11 13.44 5.26
CA TRP A 114 6.89 14.15 4.92
C TRP A 114 6.24 14.81 6.15
N ASP A 115 6.11 14.04 7.24
CA ASP A 115 5.54 14.52 8.50
C ASP A 115 6.41 15.60 9.16
N ASP A 116 7.73 15.48 9.03
CA ASP A 116 8.70 16.48 9.52
C ASP A 116 8.74 17.76 8.66
N GLY A 117 7.93 17.85 7.60
CA GLY A 117 7.83 19.02 6.75
C GLY A 117 9.06 19.26 5.87
N ILE A 118 9.86 18.21 5.62
CA ILE A 118 11.03 18.27 4.76
C ILE A 118 10.63 18.60 3.32
N ASP A 119 11.55 19.24 2.59
CA ASP A 119 11.33 19.67 1.22
C ASP A 119 10.97 18.49 0.29
N THR A 120 9.95 18.72 -0.54
CA THR A 120 9.41 17.73 -1.50
C THR A 120 10.49 17.13 -2.40
N SER A 121 11.52 17.90 -2.81
CA SER A 121 12.59 17.38 -3.67
C SER A 121 13.43 16.31 -3.00
N VAL A 122 13.67 16.43 -1.69
CA VAL A 122 14.43 15.45 -0.90
C VAL A 122 13.63 14.16 -0.75
N ILE A 123 12.32 14.28 -0.46
CA ILE A 123 11.40 13.14 -0.36
C ILE A 123 11.33 12.38 -1.68
N LEU A 124 11.17 13.11 -2.80
CA LEU A 124 11.12 12.52 -4.14
C LEU A 124 12.42 11.81 -4.51
N GLU A 125 13.58 12.37 -4.15
CA GLU A 125 14.86 11.74 -4.43
C GLU A 125 15.03 10.43 -3.64
N SER A 126 14.68 10.43 -2.36
CA SER A 126 14.67 9.21 -1.54
C SER A 126 13.80 8.10 -2.15
N LEU A 127 12.58 8.47 -2.56
CA LEU A 127 11.64 7.52 -3.18
C LEU A 127 12.13 7.04 -4.56
N ARG A 128 12.80 7.87 -5.35
CA ARG A 128 13.40 7.45 -6.63
C ARG A 128 14.50 6.43 -6.42
N ILE A 129 15.37 6.65 -5.44
CA ILE A 129 16.41 5.68 -5.08
C ILE A 129 15.76 4.37 -4.63
N ALA A 130 14.70 4.43 -3.83
CA ALA A 130 13.94 3.25 -3.42
C ALA A 130 13.35 2.49 -4.62
N ALA A 131 12.76 3.21 -5.58
CA ALA A 131 12.17 2.65 -6.78
C ALA A 131 13.22 1.94 -7.65
N GLU A 132 14.39 2.55 -7.87
CA GLU A 132 15.48 1.94 -8.64
C GLU A 132 16.03 0.68 -7.97
N LYS A 133 16.13 0.66 -6.63
CA LYS A 133 16.52 -0.53 -5.88
C LYS A 133 15.52 -1.68 -6.05
N ALA A 134 14.22 -1.41 -5.88
CA ALA A 134 13.19 -2.43 -6.10
C ALA A 134 13.19 -2.93 -7.56
N LYS A 135 13.37 -2.01 -8.52
CA LYS A 135 13.45 -2.32 -9.96
C LYS A 135 14.64 -3.18 -10.34
N ALA A 136 15.81 -2.92 -9.77
CA ALA A 136 16.99 -3.76 -9.99
C ALA A 136 16.73 -5.22 -9.59
N VAL A 137 15.96 -5.46 -8.53
CA VAL A 137 15.60 -6.81 -8.07
C VAL A 137 14.66 -7.50 -9.06
N PHE A 138 13.52 -6.90 -9.43
CA PHE A 138 12.56 -7.58 -10.31
C PHE A 138 12.98 -7.66 -11.78
N THR A 139 14.01 -6.92 -12.20
CA THR A 139 14.61 -7.02 -13.55
C THR A 139 15.83 -7.94 -13.59
N SER A 140 16.29 -8.45 -12.45
CA SER A 140 17.38 -9.42 -12.37
C SER A 140 16.94 -10.79 -12.87
N SER A 141 17.79 -11.44 -13.67
CA SER A 141 17.56 -12.81 -14.14
C SER A 141 17.93 -13.89 -13.11
N CYS A 142 18.52 -13.50 -11.97
CA CYS A 142 19.01 -14.43 -10.95
C CYS A 142 18.04 -14.58 -9.76
N GLU A 143 16.95 -13.80 -9.73
CA GLU A 143 16.02 -13.78 -8.62
C GLU A 143 14.92 -14.83 -8.73
N THR A 144 14.40 -15.25 -7.57
CA THR A 144 13.27 -16.17 -7.53
C THR A 144 11.97 -15.45 -7.90
N GLN A 145 10.98 -16.19 -8.41
CA GLN A 145 9.65 -15.63 -8.70
C GLN A 145 9.00 -14.98 -7.47
N TYR A 146 9.24 -15.55 -6.27
CA TYR A 146 8.78 -14.97 -5.02
C TYR A 146 9.44 -13.60 -4.78
N THR A 147 10.76 -13.51 -4.85
CA THR A 147 11.49 -12.23 -4.67
C THR A 147 11.02 -11.18 -5.67
N ILE A 148 10.82 -11.58 -6.93
CA ILE A 148 10.31 -10.71 -8.01
C ILE A 148 8.92 -10.16 -7.65
N SER A 149 7.98 -11.01 -7.20
CA SER A 149 6.63 -10.56 -6.79
C SER A 149 6.70 -9.58 -5.61
N VAL A 150 7.54 -9.83 -4.61
CA VAL A 150 7.73 -8.91 -3.46
C VAL A 150 8.33 -7.58 -3.92
N ALA A 151 9.34 -7.60 -4.80
CA ALA A 151 9.95 -6.40 -5.35
C ALA A 151 8.96 -5.55 -6.17
N LEU A 152 8.12 -6.19 -6.99
CA LEU A 152 7.04 -5.50 -7.71
C LEU A 152 6.03 -4.87 -6.75
N ARG A 153 5.63 -5.59 -5.69
CA ARG A 153 4.74 -5.04 -4.66
C ARG A 153 5.32 -3.76 -4.05
N TYR A 154 6.59 -3.77 -3.67
CA TYR A 154 7.24 -2.61 -3.05
C TYR A 154 7.41 -1.47 -4.03
N TYR A 155 7.83 -1.77 -5.27
CA TYR A 155 7.90 -0.77 -6.34
C TYR A 155 6.57 -0.05 -6.56
N ASN A 156 5.45 -0.78 -6.54
CA ASN A 156 4.12 -0.20 -6.70
C ASN A 156 3.78 0.76 -5.58
N GLN A 157 4.02 0.36 -4.33
CA GLN A 157 3.80 1.22 -3.17
C GLN A 157 4.67 2.49 -3.22
N ILE A 158 5.92 2.36 -3.68
CA ILE A 158 6.84 3.49 -3.85
C ILE A 158 6.32 4.44 -4.94
N CYS A 159 5.86 3.92 -6.08
CA CYS A 159 5.29 4.74 -7.15
C CYS A 159 4.02 5.48 -6.71
N ILE A 160 3.16 4.84 -5.91
CA ILE A 160 1.99 5.48 -5.30
C ILE A 160 2.44 6.62 -4.37
N ASN A 161 3.43 6.38 -3.51
CA ASN A 161 3.95 7.43 -2.63
C ASN A 161 4.57 8.60 -3.43
N ILE A 162 5.29 8.33 -4.53
CA ILE A 162 5.80 9.39 -5.42
C ILE A 162 4.64 10.21 -6.01
N ALA A 163 3.57 9.55 -6.46
CA ALA A 163 2.40 10.21 -7.01
C ALA A 163 1.69 11.09 -5.97
N GLN A 164 1.53 10.61 -4.74
CA GLN A 164 1.00 11.37 -3.61
C GLN A 164 1.86 12.59 -3.29
N VAL A 165 3.19 12.45 -3.39
CA VAL A 165 4.11 13.58 -3.17
C VAL A 165 3.96 14.64 -4.25
N PHE A 166 3.83 14.26 -5.52
CA PHE A 166 3.51 15.22 -6.58
C PHE A 166 2.15 15.90 -6.38
N ALA A 167 1.16 15.16 -5.89
CA ALA A 167 -0.19 15.68 -5.69
C ALA A 167 -0.29 16.76 -4.61
N ARG A 168 0.55 16.70 -3.56
CA ARG A 168 0.66 17.79 -2.56
C ARG A 168 1.02 19.13 -3.21
N ASP A 169 1.88 19.09 -4.22
CA ASP A 169 2.26 20.27 -5.00
C ASP A 169 1.30 20.57 -6.17
N LYS A 170 0.16 19.87 -6.25
CA LYS A 170 -0.81 19.93 -7.36
C LYS A 170 -0.21 19.59 -8.74
N LYS A 171 0.89 18.82 -8.77
CA LYS A 171 1.54 18.35 -10.01
C LYS A 171 0.90 17.05 -10.48
N TYR A 172 -0.41 17.08 -10.75
CA TYR A 172 -1.21 15.88 -11.04
C TYR A 172 -0.77 15.18 -12.35
N ASP A 173 -0.32 15.94 -13.34
CA ASP A 173 0.27 15.43 -14.58
C ASP A 173 1.47 14.49 -14.30
N ARG A 174 2.30 14.85 -13.34
CA ARG A 174 3.46 14.03 -12.94
C ARG A 174 3.04 12.81 -12.14
N ALA A 175 2.04 12.94 -11.27
CA ALA A 175 1.48 11.83 -10.52
C ALA A 175 0.92 10.75 -11.46
N VAL A 176 0.09 11.16 -12.43
CA VAL A 176 -0.43 10.29 -13.49
C VAL A 176 0.70 9.61 -14.25
N LYS A 177 1.68 10.38 -14.75
CA LYS A 177 2.81 9.83 -15.52
C LYS A 177 3.57 8.76 -14.74
N THR A 178 3.83 8.97 -13.45
CA THR A 178 4.49 7.98 -12.59
C THR A 178 3.68 6.70 -12.47
N LEU A 179 2.37 6.80 -12.26
CA LEU A 179 1.50 5.63 -12.10
C LEU A 179 1.28 4.87 -13.41
N THR A 180 1.17 5.54 -14.55
CA THR A 180 1.09 4.88 -15.87
C THR A 180 2.34 4.06 -16.14
N GLN A 181 3.53 4.63 -15.88
CA GLN A 181 4.79 3.90 -16.01
C GLN A 181 4.86 2.70 -15.05
N CYS A 182 4.31 2.84 -13.84
CA CYS A 182 4.24 1.76 -12.88
C CYS A 182 3.30 0.64 -13.38
N LEU A 183 2.13 0.99 -13.91
CA LEU A 183 1.17 0.05 -14.49
C LEU A 183 1.79 -0.79 -15.61
N ASP A 184 2.56 -0.17 -16.52
CA ASP A 184 3.24 -0.87 -17.61
C ASP A 184 4.20 -1.95 -17.08
N ASN A 185 4.92 -1.68 -16.00
CA ASN A 185 5.81 -2.65 -15.36
C ASN A 185 5.02 -3.77 -14.63
N CYS A 186 3.87 -3.46 -14.03
CA CYS A 186 3.05 -4.43 -13.29
C CYS A 186 2.34 -5.43 -14.20
N CYS A 187 1.76 -4.94 -15.30
CA CYS A 187 0.98 -5.76 -16.23
C CYS A 187 1.78 -6.94 -16.79
N ALA A 188 3.10 -6.83 -16.84
CA ALA A 188 3.97 -7.88 -17.36
C ALA A 188 4.29 -9.00 -16.35
N ALA A 189 4.19 -8.75 -15.03
CA ALA A 189 4.84 -9.62 -14.06
C ALA A 189 4.10 -9.84 -12.72
N ALA A 190 3.13 -9.00 -12.34
CA ALA A 190 2.36 -9.16 -11.10
C ALA A 190 0.97 -8.48 -11.18
N SER A 191 0.01 -9.17 -11.77
CA SER A 191 -1.35 -8.65 -11.99
C SER A 191 -2.16 -8.49 -10.70
N GLU A 192 -1.77 -9.18 -9.63
CA GLU A 192 -2.41 -9.11 -8.31
C GLU A 192 -2.30 -7.72 -7.64
N TYR A 193 -1.31 -6.90 -8.03
CA TYR A 193 -1.11 -5.54 -7.50
C TYR A 193 -1.67 -4.44 -8.41
N MET A 194 -2.13 -4.80 -9.60
CA MET A 194 -2.76 -3.89 -10.55
C MET A 194 -3.99 -3.14 -10.00
N PRO A 195 -4.88 -3.74 -9.17
CA PRO A 195 -6.07 -3.05 -8.68
C PRO A 195 -5.77 -1.70 -7.99
N GLU A 196 -4.74 -1.65 -7.14
CA GLU A 196 -4.36 -0.45 -6.40
C GLU A 196 -3.89 0.67 -7.33
N ILE A 197 -3.05 0.36 -8.31
CA ILE A 197 -2.56 1.35 -9.28
C ILE A 197 -3.70 1.91 -10.13
N LEU A 198 -4.63 1.06 -10.59
CA LEU A 198 -5.79 1.52 -11.35
C LEU A 198 -6.70 2.42 -10.51
N GLY A 199 -6.88 2.09 -9.22
CA GLY A 199 -7.65 2.90 -8.28
C GLY A 199 -7.03 4.29 -8.09
N GLU A 200 -5.71 4.35 -7.88
CA GLU A 200 -4.97 5.61 -7.75
C GLU A 200 -4.98 6.40 -9.07
N LEU A 201 -4.74 5.76 -10.23
CA LEU A 201 -4.86 6.42 -11.54
C LEU A 201 -6.23 7.05 -11.74
N SER A 202 -7.30 6.34 -11.40
CA SER A 202 -8.66 6.87 -11.48
C SER A 202 -8.82 8.16 -10.67
N TYR A 203 -8.29 8.19 -9.45
CA TYR A 203 -8.35 9.36 -8.58
C TYR A 203 -7.45 10.50 -9.07
N PHE A 204 -6.23 10.22 -9.51
CA PHE A 204 -5.32 11.26 -10.00
C PHE A 204 -5.77 11.85 -11.33
N GLU A 205 -6.40 11.08 -12.22
CA GLU A 205 -7.02 11.63 -13.43
C GLU A 205 -8.22 12.53 -13.10
N TYR A 206 -9.00 12.19 -12.08
CA TYR A 206 -10.05 13.08 -11.58
C TYR A 206 -9.47 14.42 -11.10
N LEU A 207 -8.37 14.39 -10.33
CA LEU A 207 -7.67 15.60 -9.88
C LEU A 207 -7.05 16.38 -11.04
N ASN A 208 -6.54 15.68 -12.05
CA ASN A 208 -6.01 16.23 -13.30
C ASN A 208 -7.12 16.73 -14.26
N GLN A 209 -8.39 16.56 -13.88
CA GLN A 209 -9.58 16.97 -14.63
C GLN A 209 -9.83 16.19 -15.93
N ASP A 210 -9.15 15.05 -16.13
CA ASP A 210 -9.51 14.10 -17.18
C ASP A 210 -10.56 13.13 -16.64
N TYR A 211 -11.80 13.61 -16.57
CA TYR A 211 -12.92 12.86 -16.00
C TYR A 211 -13.29 11.62 -16.81
N LEU A 212 -13.05 11.62 -18.13
CA LEU A 212 -13.31 10.46 -18.97
C LEU A 212 -12.33 9.34 -18.67
N LEU A 213 -11.03 9.66 -18.64
CA LEU A 213 -10.00 8.67 -18.32
C LEU A 213 -10.09 8.20 -16.85
N SER A 214 -10.46 9.10 -15.94
CA SER A 214 -10.78 8.75 -14.55
C SER A 214 -11.87 7.67 -14.44
N ILE A 215 -12.97 7.78 -15.21
CA ILE A 215 -14.04 6.77 -15.24
C ILE A 215 -13.56 5.46 -15.86
N GLN A 216 -12.74 5.51 -16.91
CA GLN A 216 -12.17 4.32 -17.52
C GLN A 216 -11.31 3.54 -16.53
N TYR A 217 -10.38 4.21 -15.84
CA TYR A 217 -9.58 3.57 -14.79
C TYR A 217 -10.44 3.12 -13.60
N ALA A 218 -11.49 3.87 -13.24
CA ALA A 218 -12.41 3.45 -12.17
C ALA A 218 -13.07 2.10 -12.51
N ASN A 219 -13.54 1.95 -13.75
CA ASN A 219 -14.17 0.72 -14.21
C ASN A 219 -13.20 -0.48 -14.17
N LEU A 220 -11.95 -0.27 -14.61
CA LEU A 220 -10.92 -1.30 -14.56
C LEU A 220 -10.56 -1.67 -13.12
N ALA A 221 -10.33 -0.66 -12.26
CA ALA A 221 -10.04 -0.85 -10.85
C ALA A 221 -11.17 -1.61 -10.14
N PHE A 222 -12.43 -1.24 -10.38
CA PHE A 222 -13.59 -1.91 -9.79
C PHE A 222 -13.60 -3.40 -10.12
N MET A 223 -13.39 -3.75 -11.40
CA MET A 223 -13.36 -5.16 -11.83
C MET A 223 -12.22 -5.93 -11.17
N ALA A 224 -11.04 -5.32 -11.08
CA ALA A 224 -9.87 -5.92 -10.47
C ALA A 224 -10.06 -6.09 -8.94
N PHE A 225 -10.60 -5.08 -8.24
CA PHE A 225 -10.92 -5.18 -6.81
C PHE A 225 -12.01 -6.21 -6.53
N ARG A 226 -13.01 -6.34 -7.41
CA ARG A 226 -14.06 -7.37 -7.28
C ARG A 226 -13.47 -8.78 -7.28
N GLN A 227 -12.46 -9.05 -8.11
CA GLN A 227 -11.80 -10.36 -8.16
C GLN A 227 -11.09 -10.71 -6.84
N ILE A 228 -10.51 -9.72 -6.16
CA ILE A 228 -9.80 -9.92 -4.88
C ILE A 228 -10.69 -9.69 -3.64
N GLY A 229 -11.97 -9.35 -3.84
CA GLY A 229 -12.91 -9.07 -2.76
C GLY A 229 -12.60 -7.78 -1.98
N GLY A 230 -12.06 -6.76 -2.65
CA GLY A 230 -11.71 -5.46 -2.09
C GLY A 230 -12.90 -4.51 -1.95
N ILE A 231 -13.91 -4.86 -1.13
CA ILE A 231 -15.21 -4.16 -1.06
C ILE A 231 -15.07 -2.64 -0.80
N VAL A 232 -14.24 -2.24 0.17
CA VAL A 232 -14.02 -0.81 0.48
C VAL A 232 -13.35 -0.08 -0.68
N ALA A 233 -12.44 -0.74 -1.40
CA ALA A 233 -11.81 -0.16 -2.57
C ALA A 233 -12.81 -0.06 -3.74
N MET A 234 -13.67 -1.05 -3.94
CA MET A 234 -14.77 -1.01 -4.92
C MET A 234 -15.72 0.15 -4.66
N GLU A 235 -16.08 0.41 -3.40
CA GLU A 235 -16.87 1.58 -3.00
C GLU A 235 -16.15 2.89 -3.38
N ARG A 236 -14.90 3.07 -2.94
CA ARG A 236 -14.11 4.28 -3.22
C ARG A 236 -13.97 4.55 -4.72
N THR A 237 -13.67 3.52 -5.50
CA THR A 237 -13.57 3.62 -6.95
C THR A 237 -14.89 4.08 -7.59
N ARG A 238 -16.03 3.58 -7.11
CA ARG A 238 -17.34 4.06 -7.57
C ARG A 238 -17.60 5.50 -7.18
N GLN A 239 -17.18 5.94 -5.99
CA GLN A 239 -17.28 7.34 -5.56
C GLN A 239 -16.47 8.28 -6.48
N VAL A 240 -15.28 7.87 -6.93
CA VAL A 240 -14.51 8.62 -7.94
C VAL A 240 -15.26 8.71 -9.26
N ALA A 241 -15.83 7.59 -9.74
CA ALA A 241 -16.64 7.58 -10.96
C ALA A 241 -17.88 8.49 -10.87
N VAL A 242 -18.57 8.51 -9.73
CA VAL A 242 -19.68 9.44 -9.45
C VAL A 242 -19.21 10.88 -9.57
N GLY A 243 -18.09 11.22 -8.93
CA GLY A 243 -17.49 12.55 -9.00
C GLY A 243 -17.22 12.97 -10.44
N SER A 244 -16.55 12.12 -11.21
CA SER A 244 -16.24 12.36 -12.63
C SER A 244 -17.50 12.53 -13.49
N LEU A 245 -18.50 11.67 -13.32
CA LEU A 245 -19.78 11.76 -14.04
C LEU A 245 -20.53 13.06 -13.74
N MET A 246 -20.52 13.51 -12.48
CA MET A 246 -21.12 14.78 -12.10
C MET A 246 -20.42 15.95 -12.78
N ARG A 247 -19.08 15.93 -12.88
CA ARG A 247 -18.30 16.97 -13.56
C ARG A 247 -18.54 17.01 -15.08
N LEU A 248 -18.89 15.88 -15.68
CA LEU A 248 -19.29 15.77 -17.10
C LEU A 248 -20.77 16.08 -17.35
N GLY A 249 -21.57 16.36 -16.32
CA GLY A 249 -23.00 16.68 -16.46
C GLY A 249 -23.92 15.45 -16.55
N HIS A 250 -23.41 14.25 -16.31
CA HIS A 250 -24.18 13.00 -16.34
C HIS A 250 -24.86 12.69 -15.00
N ALA A 251 -25.59 13.66 -14.44
CA ALA A 251 -26.14 13.59 -13.09
C ALA A 251 -27.06 12.38 -12.84
N ARG A 252 -27.87 11.98 -13.82
CA ARG A 252 -28.74 10.78 -13.70
C ARG A 252 -27.93 9.50 -13.53
N HIS A 253 -26.82 9.38 -14.26
CA HIS A 253 -25.95 8.20 -14.17
C HIS A 253 -25.21 8.19 -12.82
N ALA A 254 -24.64 9.33 -12.44
CA ALA A 254 -24.00 9.50 -11.14
C ALA A 254 -24.94 9.12 -9.98
N ALA A 255 -26.19 9.58 -10.00
CA ALA A 255 -27.19 9.27 -8.97
C ALA A 255 -27.52 7.77 -8.89
N LYS A 256 -27.64 7.10 -10.04
CA LYS A 256 -27.85 5.64 -10.08
C LYS A 256 -26.69 4.91 -9.40
N ILE A 257 -25.46 5.21 -9.79
CA ILE A 257 -24.27 4.60 -9.21
C ILE A 257 -24.19 4.86 -7.70
N ALA A 258 -24.45 6.10 -7.28
CA ALA A 258 -24.43 6.45 -5.87
C ALA A 258 -25.44 5.62 -5.06
N SER A 259 -26.65 5.37 -5.60
CA SER A 259 -27.62 4.45 -5.00
C SER A 259 -27.10 3.01 -4.94
N ASP A 260 -26.46 2.54 -6.02
CA ASP A 260 -25.95 1.17 -6.12
C ASP A 260 -24.78 0.91 -5.15
N ILE A 261 -24.09 1.95 -4.65
CA ILE A 261 -23.06 1.79 -3.61
C ILE A 261 -23.66 1.16 -2.35
N ASP A 262 -24.82 1.65 -1.92
CA ASP A 262 -25.49 1.20 -0.70
C ASP A 262 -26.30 -0.07 -0.92
N THR A 263 -27.01 -0.17 -2.05
CA THR A 263 -27.93 -1.29 -2.30
C THR A 263 -27.26 -2.51 -2.94
N ASP A 264 -26.07 -2.34 -3.53
CA ASP A 264 -25.29 -3.38 -4.17
C ASP A 264 -23.80 -3.21 -3.85
N PRO A 265 -23.38 -3.47 -2.59
CA PRO A 265 -22.00 -3.29 -2.15
C PRO A 265 -21.00 -4.20 -2.87
N LEU A 266 -21.48 -5.33 -3.42
CA LEU A 266 -20.69 -6.25 -4.23
C LEU A 266 -20.64 -5.86 -5.71
N GLY A 267 -21.41 -4.85 -6.11
CA GLY A 267 -21.60 -4.37 -7.48
C GLY A 267 -21.85 -5.49 -8.48
N LEU A 268 -22.78 -6.39 -8.15
CA LEU A 268 -23.26 -7.44 -9.06
C LEU A 268 -24.01 -6.85 -10.26
N SER A 269 -24.63 -5.69 -10.07
CA SER A 269 -25.35 -4.90 -11.08
C SER A 269 -24.43 -3.91 -11.83
N TRP A 270 -23.20 -3.71 -11.36
CA TRP A 270 -22.23 -2.81 -11.98
C TRP A 270 -21.83 -3.30 -13.37
N LYS A 271 -22.20 -2.53 -14.39
CA LYS A 271 -21.75 -2.73 -15.76
C LYS A 271 -20.85 -1.56 -16.13
N PRO A 272 -19.53 -1.78 -16.30
CA PRO A 272 -18.64 -0.72 -16.74
C PRO A 272 -19.04 -0.33 -18.17
N GLU A 273 -19.63 0.86 -18.31
CA GLU A 273 -19.93 1.43 -19.60
C GLU A 273 -18.71 2.21 -20.09
N LEU A 274 -18.23 1.89 -21.29
CA LEU A 274 -17.28 2.73 -22.01
C LEU A 274 -18.04 3.97 -22.45
N ILE A 275 -17.87 5.08 -21.73
CA ILE A 275 -18.34 6.38 -22.17
C ILE A 275 -17.42 6.79 -23.33
N SER A 276 -17.95 6.67 -24.55
CA SER A 276 -17.33 7.11 -25.80
C SER A 276 -17.57 8.59 -26.05
#